data_AF-A0A530QL24-F1
#
_entry.id   AF-A0A530QL24-F1
#
_cell.length_a   1.000
_cell.length_b   1.000
_cell.length_c   1.000
_cell.angle_alpha   90.00
_cell.angle_beta   90.00
_cell.angle_gamma   90.00
#
_symmetry.space_group_name_H-M   'P 1'
#
loop_
_entity.id
_entity.type
_entity.pdbx_description
1 polymer ?
#
loop_
_entity_poly.entity_id
_entity_poly.type
_entity_poly.pdbx_seq_one_letter_code
_entity_poly.pdbx_strand_id
1 'polypeptide(L)'
;MSWLPLSFGAPMVLWGLLALPVIWWLLRFTPPKPQTEVFPPLKILARVLKREETPQQSPWWLTLLRLLMAALIVTALAEPVFNPRERLPAEGAALALVIDNDWASAADWG
;
A
#
# COMPACT_ATOMS: atom_id res chain seq x y z
N MET A 1 -26.98 -15.45 -2.95
CA MET A 1 -25.95 -15.87 -1.97
C MET A 1 -24.61 -15.40 -2.48
N SER A 2 -24.10 -14.27 -1.97
CA SER A 2 -22.72 -13.86 -2.26
C SER A 2 -21.78 -14.74 -1.45
N TRP A 3 -20.85 -15.43 -2.12
CA TRP A 3 -19.95 -16.39 -1.48
C TRP A 3 -18.89 -15.77 -0.56
N LEU A 4 -18.68 -14.45 -0.66
CA LEU A 4 -17.97 -13.64 0.33
C LEU A 4 -18.93 -12.59 0.91
N PRO A 5 -18.99 -12.43 2.25
CA PRO A 5 -19.69 -11.32 2.89
C PRO A 5 -18.83 -10.04 2.79
N LEU A 6 -18.46 -9.63 1.58
CA LEU A 6 -17.67 -8.42 1.32
C LEU A 6 -18.38 -7.56 0.29
N SER A 7 -18.60 -6.29 0.62
CA SER A 7 -19.16 -5.27 -0.27
C SER A 7 -18.22 -4.07 -0.31
N PHE A 8 -18.33 -3.24 -1.35
CA PHE A 8 -17.55 -2.04 -1.52
C PHE A 8 -18.50 -0.86 -1.73
N GLY A 9 -18.34 0.22 -0.96
CA GLY A 9 -19.10 1.45 -1.15
C GLY A 9 -18.81 2.10 -2.50
N ALA A 10 -17.54 2.05 -2.94
CA ALA A 10 -17.09 2.61 -4.21
C ALA A 10 -16.33 1.56 -5.04
N PRO A 11 -17.01 0.56 -5.64
CA PRO A 11 -16.36 -0.54 -6.34
C PRO A 11 -15.54 -0.07 -7.56
N MET A 12 -15.87 1.09 -8.12
CA MET A 12 -15.13 1.66 -9.25
C MET A 12 -13.67 2.03 -8.88
N VAL A 13 -13.41 2.34 -7.61
CA VAL A 13 -12.06 2.67 -7.12
C VAL A 13 -11.11 1.48 -7.26
N LEU A 14 -11.63 0.25 -7.23
CA LEU A 14 -10.83 -0.96 -7.41
C LEU A 14 -10.15 -1.03 -8.79
N TRP A 15 -10.67 -0.33 -9.80
CA TRP A 15 -9.98 -0.18 -11.08
C TRP A 15 -8.62 0.51 -10.93
N GLY A 16 -8.43 1.30 -9.88
CA GLY A 16 -7.14 1.88 -9.50
C GLY A 16 -6.05 0.83 -9.23
N LEU A 17 -6.40 -0.42 -8.90
CA LEU A 17 -5.43 -1.51 -8.80
C LEU A 17 -4.74 -1.80 -10.15
N LEU A 18 -5.38 -1.49 -11.28
CA LEU A 18 -4.74 -1.56 -12.60
C LEU A 18 -3.61 -0.54 -12.77
N ALA A 19 -3.52 0.50 -11.94
CA ALA A 19 -2.40 1.42 -11.95
C ALA A 19 -1.13 0.82 -11.29
N LEU A 20 -1.24 -0.23 -10.48
CA LEU A 20 -0.09 -0.90 -9.84
C LEU A 20 0.98 -1.36 -10.84
N PRO A 21 0.67 -2.05 -11.95
CA PRO A 21 1.68 -2.40 -12.95
C PRO A 21 2.32 -1.17 -13.60
N VAL A 22 1.58 -0.07 -13.78
CA VAL A 22 2.12 1.20 -14.30
C VAL A 22 3.11 1.81 -13.31
N ILE A 23 2.77 1.83 -12.02
CA ILE A 23 3.64 2.29 -10.93
C ILE A 23 4.90 1.42 -10.87
N TRP A 24 4.76 0.10 -10.95
CA TRP A 24 5.89 -0.83 -10.98
C TRP A 24 6.81 -0.56 -12.18
N TRP A 25 6.22 -0.36 -13.36
CA TRP A 25 6.97 -0.08 -14.58
C TRP A 25 7.75 1.24 -14.48
N LEU A 26 7.12 2.31 -13.99
CA LEU A 26 7.76 3.61 -13.71
C LEU A 26 8.90 3.49 -12.70
N LEU A 27 8.71 2.75 -11.61
CA LEU A 27 9.74 2.55 -10.59
C LEU A 27 10.92 1.72 -11.11
N ARG A 28 10.70 0.86 -12.12
CA ARG A 28 11.72 0.02 -12.74
C ARG A 28 12.42 0.69 -13.93
N PHE A 29 12.10 1.93 -14.27
CA PHE A 29 12.94 2.73 -15.15
C PHE A 29 14.27 3.04 -14.46
N THR A 30 15.18 2.06 -14.48
CA THR A 30 16.57 2.27 -14.13
C THR A 30 17.15 3.20 -15.18
N PRO A 31 17.75 4.34 -14.78
CA PRO A 31 18.33 5.25 -15.75
C PRO A 31 19.36 4.51 -16.63
N PRO A 32 19.45 4.85 -17.94
CA PRO A 32 20.43 4.26 -18.83
C PRO A 32 21.82 4.39 -18.22
N LYS A 33 22.65 3.34 -18.36
CA LYS A 33 23.97 3.27 -17.72
C LYS A 33 24.75 4.57 -17.97
N PRO A 34 25.37 5.16 -16.94
CA PRO A 34 26.16 6.38 -17.13
C PRO A 34 27.23 6.13 -18.17
N GLN A 35 27.32 7.01 -19.17
CA GLN A 35 28.36 6.94 -20.19
C GLN A 35 29.71 7.17 -19.52
N THR A 36 30.56 6.15 -19.52
CA THR A 36 31.91 6.25 -18.98
C THR A 36 32.81 6.90 -20.01
N GLU A 37 33.11 8.17 -19.82
CA GLU A 37 34.14 8.87 -20.60
C GLU A 37 35.53 8.56 -20.02
N VAL A 38 36.47 8.16 -20.87
CA VAL A 38 37.82 7.80 -20.44
C VAL A 38 38.58 9.09 -20.19
N PHE A 39 38.73 9.49 -18.91
CA PHE A 39 39.50 10.66 -18.51
C PHE A 39 40.88 10.23 -17.95
N PRO A 40 41.96 10.24 -18.76
CA PRO A 40 43.26 9.65 -18.40
C PRO A 40 43.94 10.20 -17.13
N PRO A 41 43.89 11.52 -16.82
CA PRO A 41 44.57 12.08 -15.65
C PRO A 41 44.06 11.50 -14.31
N LEU A 42 42.80 11.06 -14.26
CA LEU A 42 42.16 10.54 -13.05
C LEU A 42 42.52 9.07 -12.75
N LYS A 43 43.15 8.33 -13.69
CA LYS A 43 43.56 6.93 -13.48
C LYS A 43 44.54 6.75 -12.33
N ILE A 44 45.40 7.74 -12.09
CA ILE A 44 46.41 7.68 -11.02
C ILE A 44 45.73 7.89 -9.65
N LEU A 45 44.76 8.80 -9.57
CA LEU A 45 43.99 9.09 -8.36
C LEU A 45 42.99 7.96 -8.01
N ALA A 46 42.39 7.35 -9.03
CA ALA A 46 41.46 6.22 -8.88
C ALA A 46 42.13 4.93 -8.36
N ARG A 47 43.46 4.82 -8.46
CA ARG A 47 44.22 3.70 -7.89
C ARG A 47 44.36 3.78 -6.36
N VAL A 48 44.22 4.99 -5.79
CA VAL A 48 44.31 5.27 -4.33
C VAL A 48 42.94 5.33 -3.68
N LEU A 49 41.91 5.81 -4.39
CA LEU A 49 40.54 5.77 -3.90
C LEU A 49 40.01 4.33 -3.97
N LYS A 50 39.94 3.70 -2.79
CA LYS A 50 39.21 2.45 -2.56
C LYS A 50 37.82 2.59 -3.20
N ARG A 51 37.51 1.73 -4.15
CA ARG A 51 36.21 1.70 -4.84
C ARG A 51 35.14 1.44 -3.79
N GLU A 52 34.46 2.49 -3.32
CA GLU A 52 33.21 2.30 -2.60
C GLU A 52 32.21 1.73 -3.60
N GLU A 53 31.93 0.43 -3.48
CA GLU A 53 30.75 -0.15 -4.09
C GLU A 53 29.55 0.44 -3.38
N THR A 54 29.12 1.61 -3.85
CA THR A 54 27.80 2.13 -3.51
C THR A 54 26.79 1.05 -3.91
N PRO A 55 25.90 0.61 -3.00
CA PRO A 55 24.92 -0.43 -3.32
C PRO A 55 24.00 0.08 -4.43
N GLN A 56 24.29 -0.25 -5.67
CA GLN A 56 23.70 0.38 -6.84
C GLN A 56 22.31 -0.19 -7.20
N GLN A 57 21.74 -1.05 -6.36
CA GLN A 57 20.45 -1.68 -6.61
C GLN A 57 19.56 -1.53 -5.39
N SER A 58 18.45 -0.80 -5.57
CA SER A 58 17.36 -0.85 -4.59
C SER A 58 16.86 -2.31 -4.49
N PRO A 59 16.76 -2.87 -3.28
CA PRO A 59 16.31 -4.23 -3.12
C PRO A 59 14.82 -4.37 -3.50
N TRP A 60 14.49 -5.44 -4.22
CA TRP A 60 13.16 -5.69 -4.78
C TRP A 60 12.03 -5.78 -3.74
N TRP A 61 12.35 -6.07 -2.47
CA TRP A 61 11.35 -6.09 -1.40
C TRP A 61 10.80 -4.69 -1.11
N LEU A 62 11.59 -3.62 -1.31
CA LEU A 62 11.12 -2.23 -1.15
C LEU A 62 10.09 -1.86 -2.22
N THR A 63 10.27 -2.37 -3.45
CA THR A 63 9.28 -2.15 -4.51
C THR A 63 8.00 -2.94 -4.25
N LEU A 64 8.11 -4.19 -3.76
CA LEU A 64 6.95 -4.96 -3.31
C LEU A 64 6.18 -4.25 -2.19
N LEU A 65 6.88 -3.74 -1.18
CA LEU A 65 6.27 -3.01 -0.07
C LEU A 65 5.53 -1.75 -0.56
N ARG A 66 6.11 -1.01 -1.51
CA ARG A 66 5.46 0.16 -2.12
C ARG A 66 4.18 -0.21 -2.85
N LEU A 67 4.19 -1.29 -3.64
CA LEU A 67 2.99 -1.77 -4.33
C LEU A 67 1.92 -2.27 -3.35
N LEU A 68 2.33 -2.94 -2.28
CA LEU A 68 1.42 -3.37 -1.23
C LEU A 68 0.75 -2.17 -0.54
N MET A 69 1.52 -1.14 -0.17
CA MET A 69 0.97 0.10 0.38
C MET A 69 -0.02 0.76 -0.58
N ALA A 70 0.32 0.87 -1.87
CA ALA A 70 -0.58 1.42 -2.87
C ALA A 70 -1.88 0.59 -3.00
N ALA A 71 -1.78 -0.74 -2.99
CA ALA A 71 -2.94 -1.63 -3.03
C ALA A 71 -3.85 -1.48 -1.80
N LEU A 72 -3.25 -1.35 -0.61
CA LEU A 72 -3.98 -1.10 0.64
C LEU A 72 -4.70 0.25 0.58
N ILE A 73 -4.06 1.30 0.07
CA ILE A 73 -4.69 2.63 -0.09
C ILE A 73 -5.88 2.55 -1.03
N VAL A 74 -5.73 1.93 -2.21
CA VAL A 74 -6.83 1.76 -3.16
C VAL A 74 -7.98 0.96 -2.55
N THR A 75 -7.66 -0.11 -1.81
CA THR A 75 -8.66 -0.94 -1.14
C THR A 75 -9.38 -0.16 -0.05
N ALA A 76 -8.68 0.64 0.76
CA ALA A 76 -9.28 1.47 1.80
C ALA A 76 -10.22 2.53 1.21
N LEU A 77 -9.82 3.15 0.09
CA LEU A 77 -10.64 4.13 -0.63
C LEU A 77 -11.87 3.52 -1.30
N ALA A 78 -11.89 2.21 -1.54
CA ALA A 78 -13.05 1.51 -2.09
C ALA A 78 -14.17 1.28 -1.04
N GLU A 79 -13.95 1.70 0.22
CA GLU A 79 -14.87 1.50 1.36
C GLU A 79 -15.28 0.03 1.51
N PRO A 80 -14.35 -0.86 1.87
CA PRO A 80 -14.63 -2.28 2.02
C PRO A 80 -15.48 -2.49 3.27
N VAL A 81 -16.69 -3.01 3.09
CA VAL A 81 -17.63 -3.34 4.16
C VAL A 81 -17.70 -4.85 4.30
N PHE A 82 -17.27 -5.34 5.46
CA PHE A 82 -17.45 -6.74 5.83
C PHE A 82 -18.86 -6.95 6.39
N ASN A 83 -19.56 -7.95 5.87
CA ASN A 83 -20.93 -8.31 6.23
C ASN A 83 -21.91 -7.12 6.17
N PRO A 84 -22.15 -6.54 4.99
CA PRO A 84 -23.08 -5.43 4.84
C PRO A 84 -24.48 -5.86 5.33
N ARG A 85 -24.99 -5.18 6.37
CA ARG A 85 -26.35 -5.39 6.85
C ARG A 85 -27.31 -4.71 5.89
N GLU A 86 -28.33 -5.43 5.43
CA GLU A 86 -29.45 -4.81 4.74
C GLU A 86 -30.10 -3.79 5.69
N ARG A 87 -30.34 -2.57 5.19
CA ARG A 87 -31.09 -1.56 5.94
C ARG A 87 -32.52 -2.06 6.02
N LEU A 88 -32.90 -2.62 7.18
CA LEU A 88 -34.28 -2.93 7.50
C LEU A 88 -35.08 -1.63 7.40
N PRO A 89 -36.23 -1.58 6.69
CA PRO A 89 -37.11 -0.43 6.73
C PRO A 89 -37.56 -0.22 8.18
N ALA A 90 -37.02 0.79 8.84
CA ALA A 90 -37.33 1.10 10.23
C ALA A 90 -38.66 1.87 10.30
N GLU A 91 -39.77 1.15 10.24
CA GLU A 91 -41.04 1.65 10.79
C GLU A 91 -41.03 1.44 12.31
N GLY A 92 -40.57 2.45 13.05
CA GLY A 92 -40.55 2.44 14.51
C GLY A 92 -39.15 2.60 15.08
N ALA A 93 -39.04 3.49 16.07
CA ALA A 93 -37.81 4.04 16.65
C ALA A 93 -36.67 3.01 16.77
N ALA A 94 -35.77 3.03 15.78
CA ALA A 94 -34.54 2.25 15.80
C ALA A 94 -33.62 2.83 16.87
N LEU A 95 -33.65 2.26 18.08
CA LEU A 95 -32.71 2.58 19.14
C LEU A 95 -31.39 1.88 18.84
N ALA A 96 -30.40 2.65 18.37
CA ALA A 96 -29.03 2.17 18.21
C ALA A 96 -28.25 2.38 19.51
N LEU A 97 -27.93 1.29 20.21
CA LEU A 97 -27.06 1.30 21.39
C LEU A 97 -25.65 0.85 20.97
N VAL A 98 -24.67 1.72 21.11
CA VAL A 98 -23.24 1.40 20.90
C VAL A 98 -22.56 1.49 22.25
N ILE A 99 -22.09 0.35 22.75
CA ILE A 99 -21.32 0.26 23.99
C ILE A 99 -19.87 0.00 23.61
N ASP A 100 -18.98 0.90 23.99
CA ASP A 100 -17.53 0.75 23.84
C ASP A 100 -16.95 0.32 25.18
N ASN A 101 -16.43 -0.92 25.22
CA ASN A 101 -15.76 -1.47 26.40
C ASN A 101 -14.26 -1.40 26.21
N ASP A 102 -13.61 -0.51 26.96
CA ASP A 102 -12.15 -0.44 27.03
C ASP A 102 -11.60 -1.36 28.13
N TRP A 103 -10.29 -1.58 28.19
CA TRP A 103 -9.65 -2.51 29.14
C TRP A 103 -9.83 -2.13 30.62
N ALA A 104 -10.29 -0.90 30.90
CA ALA A 104 -10.66 -0.41 32.22
C ALA A 104 -12.17 -0.46 32.51
N SER A 105 -12.99 -1.12 31.67
CA SER A 105 -14.42 -1.26 31.92
C SER A 105 -14.67 -2.00 33.24
N ALA A 106 -15.45 -1.39 34.14
CA ALA A 106 -15.74 -1.97 35.45
C ALA A 106 -16.44 -3.33 35.31
N ALA A 107 -16.02 -4.31 36.11
CA ALA A 107 -16.54 -5.69 36.05
C ALA A 107 -17.99 -5.84 36.55
N ASP A 108 -18.60 -4.78 37.09
CA ASP A 108 -19.83 -4.86 37.88
C ASP A 108 -21.02 -4.19 37.19
N TRP A 109 -21.29 -4.62 35.95
CA TRP A 109 -22.58 -4.36 35.29
C TRP A 109 -23.58 -5.45 35.66
N GLY A 110 -23.92 -5.49 36.96
CA GLY A 110 -24.97 -6.31 37.55
C GLY A 110 -25.91 -5.45 38.38
#